data_AF-A0AAE3LXP0-F1
#
_entry.id   AF-A0AAE3LXP0-F1
#
_cell.length_a   1.000
_cell.length_b   1.000
_cell.length_c   1.000
_cell.angle_alpha   90.00
_cell.angle_beta   90.00
_cell.angle_gamma   90.00
#
_symmetry.space_group_name_H-M   'P 1'
#
loop_
_entity.id
_entity.type
_entity.pdbx_description
1 polymer ?
#
loop_
_entity_poly.entity_id
_entity_poly.type
_entity_poly.pdbx_seq_one_letter_code
_entity_poly.pdbx_strand_id
1 'polypeptide(L)'
;MLRAAGADVWRVGFNAGDRAFWFGTKGYIPYRGGPDEWVESFREIVAEKSITDIVLYGDTRPIHADAVVAAKEMGLTVHVYEEGYMRPFWVTYERGGANGHSKLMDTSVQDMRDALAKSELDVPEAPAHWGDMRHHVFYGALYHWFVMFRNGDYRKFKRHRELPLVAETALYTRRLLLMPFIALDRIISTFRIKHGGHPYHVALLQLEHDSSFQMHSPFTRMEEFLAVVI
;
A
#
# COMPACT_ATOMS: atom_id res chain seq x y z
N MET A 1 5.03 19.26 9.08
CA MET A 1 5.70 18.83 10.33
C MET A 1 7.20 18.72 10.16
N LEU A 2 7.75 17.89 9.25
CA LEU A 2 9.21 17.79 9.02
C LEU A 2 9.91 19.14 8.76
N ARG A 3 9.39 19.95 7.84
CA ARG A 3 9.92 21.32 7.61
C ARG A 3 9.77 22.25 8.80
N ALA A 4 8.67 22.10 9.55
CA ALA A 4 8.47 22.88 10.76
C ALA A 4 9.47 22.46 11.87
N ALA A 5 9.95 21.22 11.81
CA ALA A 5 11.05 20.72 12.65
C ALA A 5 12.45 21.04 12.07
N GLY A 6 12.55 21.85 11.00
CA GLY A 6 13.81 22.31 10.43
C GLY A 6 14.42 21.41 9.35
N ALA A 7 13.75 20.33 8.94
CA ALA A 7 14.26 19.45 7.89
C ALA A 7 13.96 19.98 6.48
N ASP A 8 14.93 19.88 5.57
CA ASP A 8 14.70 20.04 4.14
C ASP A 8 13.98 18.81 3.58
N VAL A 9 12.94 19.04 2.79
CA VAL A 9 12.09 17.96 2.28
C VAL A 9 11.96 18.06 0.76
N TRP A 10 12.31 16.97 0.10
CA TRP A 10 12.17 16.77 -1.32
C TRP A 10 11.15 15.66 -1.58
N ARG A 11 10.30 15.84 -2.59
CA ARG A 11 9.38 14.80 -3.06
C ARG A 11 9.68 14.49 -4.51
N VAL A 12 10.11 13.26 -4.76
CA VAL A 12 10.14 12.72 -6.11
C VAL A 12 8.72 12.29 -6.49
N GLY A 13 8.21 12.78 -7.62
CA GLY A 13 6.91 12.39 -8.14
C GLY A 13 7.02 11.78 -9.52
N PHE A 14 6.24 10.72 -9.75
CA PHE A 14 6.34 9.84 -10.91
C PHE A 14 5.18 10.02 -11.89
N ASN A 15 4.18 10.82 -11.52
CA ASN A 15 3.04 11.14 -12.36
C ASN A 15 2.42 12.51 -12.03
N ALA A 16 1.46 12.93 -12.85
CA ALA A 16 0.77 14.22 -12.68
C ALA A 16 -0.10 14.31 -11.42
N GLY A 17 -0.59 13.18 -10.91
CA GLY A 17 -1.29 13.11 -9.62
C GLY A 17 -0.36 13.47 -8.46
N ASP A 18 0.86 12.93 -8.44
CA ASP A 18 1.87 13.24 -7.43
C ASP A 18 2.19 14.74 -7.41
N ARG A 19 2.28 15.36 -8.60
CA ARG A 19 2.50 16.79 -8.74
C ARG A 19 1.34 17.61 -8.21
N ALA A 20 0.11 17.24 -8.55
CA ALA A 20 -1.09 17.94 -8.12
C ALA A 20 -1.27 17.89 -6.60
N PHE A 21 -0.97 16.75 -5.98
CA PHE A 21 -1.07 16.57 -4.53
C PHE A 21 0.14 17.11 -3.75
N TRP A 22 1.14 17.68 -4.44
CA TRP A 22 2.24 18.46 -3.85
C TRP A 22 2.20 19.94 -4.27
N PHE A 23 1.03 20.43 -4.67
CA PHE A 23 0.88 21.79 -5.17
C PHE A 23 1.27 22.85 -4.12
N GLY A 24 1.94 23.92 -4.57
CA GLY A 24 2.34 25.06 -3.73
C GLY A 24 3.51 24.78 -2.78
N THR A 25 4.01 23.55 -2.72
CA THR A 25 5.10 23.16 -1.82
C THR A 25 6.43 23.08 -2.57
N LYS A 26 7.48 23.75 -2.06
CA LYS A 26 8.84 23.67 -2.64
C LYS A 26 9.37 22.22 -2.67
N GLY A 27 10.46 21.97 -3.40
CA GLY A 27 11.17 20.68 -3.34
C GLY A 27 10.52 19.53 -4.10
N TYR A 28 9.63 19.80 -5.06
CA TYR A 28 9.13 18.77 -5.97
C TYR A 28 10.13 18.46 -7.06
N ILE A 29 10.46 17.18 -7.25
CA ILE A 29 11.36 16.68 -8.28
C ILE A 29 10.53 15.79 -9.23
N PRO A 30 10.23 16.25 -10.45
CA PRO A 30 9.50 15.43 -11.41
C PRO A 30 10.44 14.36 -12.01
N TYR A 31 10.22 13.09 -11.65
CA TYR A 31 10.92 11.99 -12.32
C TYR A 31 10.22 11.63 -13.63
N ARG A 32 10.92 11.77 -14.74
CA ARG A 32 10.41 11.53 -16.10
C ARG A 32 11.13 10.40 -16.84
N GLY A 33 12.13 9.78 -16.19
CA GLY A 33 12.87 8.64 -16.70
C GLY A 33 12.03 7.35 -16.70
N GLY A 34 12.58 6.30 -17.30
CA GLY A 34 11.99 4.95 -17.26
C GLY A 34 12.43 4.19 -16.00
N PRO A 35 11.72 3.12 -15.60
CA PRO A 35 12.08 2.32 -14.43
C PRO A 35 13.56 1.89 -14.39
N ASP A 36 14.13 1.56 -15.55
CA ASP A 36 15.52 1.09 -15.68
C ASP A 36 16.56 2.19 -15.35
N GLU A 37 16.18 3.47 -15.44
CA GLU A 37 17.03 4.63 -15.16
C GLU A 37 16.84 5.13 -13.71
N TRP A 38 15.91 4.54 -12.94
CA TRP A 38 15.44 5.11 -11.68
C TRP A 38 16.50 5.06 -10.59
N VAL A 39 17.17 3.92 -10.41
CA VAL A 39 18.18 3.74 -9.35
C VAL A 39 19.31 4.77 -9.49
N GLU A 40 19.78 5.00 -10.72
CA GLU A 40 20.86 5.97 -10.94
C GLU A 40 20.41 7.39 -10.63
N SER A 41 19.25 7.81 -11.17
CA SER A 41 18.69 9.13 -10.84
C SER A 41 18.41 9.31 -9.34
N PHE A 42 18.00 8.25 -8.64
CA PHE A 42 17.82 8.29 -7.20
C PHE A 42 19.13 8.57 -6.47
N ARG A 43 20.23 7.89 -6.84
CA ARG A 43 21.56 8.14 -6.27
C ARG A 43 22.05 9.56 -6.53
N GLU A 44 21.86 10.06 -7.75
CA GLU A 44 22.18 11.44 -8.11
C GLU A 44 21.41 12.45 -7.23
N ILE A 45 20.10 12.23 -7.04
CA ILE A 45 19.27 13.09 -6.18
C ILE A 45 19.77 13.05 -4.73
N VAL A 46 20.07 11.86 -4.21
CA VAL A 46 20.59 11.69 -2.85
C VAL A 46 21.89 12.46 -2.65
N ALA A 47 22.81 12.36 -3.61
CA ALA A 47 24.09 13.06 -3.57
C ALA A 47 23.91 14.59 -3.70
N GLU A 48 23.17 15.05 -4.71
CA GLU A 48 22.96 16.49 -4.99
C GLU A 48 22.26 17.20 -3.84
N LYS A 49 21.30 16.53 -3.19
CA LYS A 49 20.49 17.11 -2.11
C LYS A 49 20.94 16.72 -0.71
N SER A 50 22.03 15.95 -0.59
CA SER A 50 22.56 15.46 0.69
C SER A 50 21.48 14.78 1.54
N ILE A 51 20.69 13.89 0.92
CA ILE A 51 19.58 13.21 1.58
C ILE A 51 20.13 12.23 2.63
N THR A 52 19.55 12.24 3.83
CA THR A 52 19.90 11.35 4.95
C THR A 52 18.87 10.26 5.19
N ASP A 53 17.61 10.52 4.83
CA ASP A 53 16.46 9.68 5.13
C ASP A 53 15.53 9.63 3.91
N ILE A 54 14.95 8.45 3.66
CA ILE A 54 13.86 8.31 2.68
C ILE A 54 12.56 7.90 3.38
N VAL A 55 11.46 8.44 2.88
CA VAL A 55 10.11 8.13 3.37
C VAL A 55 9.27 7.58 2.23
N LEU A 56 8.72 6.39 2.43
CA LEU A 56 7.95 5.64 1.43
C LEU A 56 6.57 5.28 1.99
N TYR A 57 5.59 5.15 1.09
CA TYR A 57 4.31 4.54 1.41
C TYR A 57 4.22 3.19 0.68
N GLY A 58 4.45 2.11 1.44
CA GLY A 58 4.78 0.77 0.97
C GLY A 58 6.19 0.64 0.39
N ASP A 59 6.79 -0.53 0.54
CA ASP A 59 8.18 -0.83 0.17
C ASP A 59 8.31 -1.88 -0.95
N THR A 60 7.20 -2.50 -1.36
CA THR A 60 7.18 -3.58 -2.36
C THR A 60 6.97 -3.11 -3.79
N ARG A 61 6.53 -1.87 -4.01
CA ARG A 61 6.39 -1.31 -5.37
C ARG A 61 7.77 -1.26 -6.01
N PRO A 62 7.99 -1.71 -7.26
CA PRO A 62 9.29 -1.73 -7.93
C PRO A 62 10.15 -0.47 -7.69
N ILE A 63 9.62 0.72 -7.97
CA ILE A 63 10.34 1.98 -7.73
C ILE A 63 10.74 2.21 -6.26
N HIS A 64 9.93 1.75 -5.31
CA HIS A 64 10.23 1.85 -3.89
C HIS A 64 11.23 0.76 -3.48
N ALA A 65 11.02 -0.49 -3.90
CA ALA A 65 11.91 -1.60 -3.63
C ALA A 65 13.34 -1.31 -4.10
N ASP A 66 13.49 -0.83 -5.34
CA ASP A 66 14.77 -0.43 -5.92
C ASP A 66 15.43 0.71 -5.12
N ALA A 67 14.64 1.72 -4.72
CA ALA A 67 15.11 2.83 -3.90
C ALA A 67 15.52 2.37 -2.48
N VAL A 68 14.81 1.42 -1.87
CA VAL A 68 15.15 0.86 -0.56
C VAL A 68 16.48 0.13 -0.61
N VAL A 69 16.72 -0.69 -1.65
CA VAL A 69 17.99 -1.39 -1.83
C VAL A 69 19.13 -0.38 -1.95
N ALA A 70 19.01 0.59 -2.87
CA ALA A 70 20.02 1.61 -3.05
C ALA A 70 20.24 2.47 -1.78
N ALA A 71 19.17 2.82 -1.06
CA ALA A 71 19.24 3.58 0.17
C ALA A 71 20.00 2.84 1.27
N LYS A 72 19.76 1.53 1.43
CA LYS A 72 20.50 0.69 2.39
C LYS A 72 21.99 0.63 2.05
N GLU A 73 22.34 0.48 0.77
CA GLU A 73 23.74 0.48 0.32
C GLU A 73 24.45 1.81 0.56
N MET A 74 23.72 2.93 0.49
CA MET A 74 24.22 4.27 0.77
C MET A 74 24.20 4.63 2.27
N GLY A 75 23.68 3.74 3.14
CA GLY A 75 23.58 3.99 4.57
C GLY A 75 22.48 4.99 4.97
N LEU A 76 21.46 5.20 4.14
CA LEU A 76 20.32 6.06 4.45
C LEU A 76 19.34 5.39 5.41
N THR A 77 18.65 6.19 6.22
CA THR A 77 17.55 5.68 7.03
C THR A 77 16.29 5.51 6.17
N VAL A 78 15.71 4.32 6.21
CA VAL A 78 14.47 4.00 5.47
C VAL A 78 13.27 4.04 6.41
N HIS A 79 12.31 4.90 6.09
CA HIS A 79 11.02 5.04 6.78
C HIS A 79 9.91 4.53 5.87
N VAL A 80 9.16 3.53 6.31
CA VAL A 80 8.06 2.96 5.54
C VAL A 80 6.75 3.19 6.30
N TYR A 81 5.80 3.81 5.62
CA TYR A 81 4.42 3.88 6.06
C TYR A 81 3.59 2.87 5.29
N GLU A 82 2.61 2.27 5.93
CA GLU A 82 1.65 1.37 5.30
C GLU A 82 0.24 1.61 5.82
N GLU A 83 -0.74 1.02 5.14
CA GLU A 83 -2.11 0.97 5.67
C GLU A 83 -2.13 0.18 6.99
N GLY A 84 -2.81 0.71 8.01
CA GLY A 84 -2.89 0.08 9.31
C GLY A 84 -3.57 -1.29 9.27
N TYR A 85 -3.20 -2.18 10.20
CA TYR A 85 -3.86 -3.48 10.37
C TYR A 85 -5.36 -3.34 10.68
N MET A 86 -5.73 -2.28 11.41
CA MET A 86 -7.11 -1.90 11.69
C MET A 86 -7.49 -0.67 10.88
N ARG A 87 -8.09 -0.90 9.71
CA ARG A 87 -8.53 0.17 8.81
C ARG A 87 -9.89 0.75 9.25
N PRO A 88 -10.19 2.01 8.88
CA PRO A 88 -9.39 2.92 8.04
C PRO A 88 -8.53 3.93 8.81
N PHE A 89 -8.52 3.88 10.15
CA PHE A 89 -8.00 4.98 10.97
C PHE A 89 -6.50 4.97 11.20
N TRP A 90 -5.89 3.80 11.11
CA TRP A 90 -4.49 3.63 11.46
C TRP A 90 -3.61 3.56 10.21
N VAL A 91 -2.41 4.09 10.37
CA VAL A 91 -1.28 3.83 9.48
C VAL A 91 -0.19 3.18 10.33
N THR A 92 0.54 2.24 9.75
CA THR A 92 1.76 1.73 10.39
C THR A 92 2.94 2.60 9.98
N TYR A 93 3.91 2.72 10.87
CA TYR A 93 5.21 3.33 10.61
C TYR A 93 6.29 2.37 11.10
N GLU A 94 7.20 2.02 10.19
CA GLU A 94 8.30 1.11 10.48
C GLU A 94 9.61 1.62 9.87
N ARG A 95 10.73 1.19 10.46
CA ARG A 95 12.07 1.45 9.93
C ARG A 95 12.61 0.20 9.27
N GLY A 96 13.21 0.36 8.09
CA GLY A 96 13.92 -0.71 7.38
C GLY A 96 13.07 -1.61 6.48
N GLY A 97 11.75 -1.63 6.66
CA GLY A 97 10.79 -2.41 5.88
C GLY A 97 9.44 -2.48 6.58
N ALA A 98 8.38 -2.86 5.84
CA ALA A 98 7.05 -3.11 6.38
C ALA A 98 6.53 -4.48 5.98
N ASN A 99 5.43 -4.94 6.57
CA ASN A 99 4.81 -6.25 6.28
C ASN A 99 5.82 -7.40 6.43
N GLY A 100 6.11 -8.16 5.37
CA GLY A 100 7.08 -9.26 5.44
C GLY A 100 8.54 -8.82 5.57
N HIS A 101 8.85 -7.54 5.37
CA HIS A 101 10.15 -6.95 5.69
C HIS A 101 10.16 -6.25 7.06
N SER A 102 9.07 -6.33 7.81
CA SER A 102 8.99 -5.79 9.18
C SER A 102 9.93 -6.55 10.11
N LYS A 103 10.48 -5.82 11.09
CA LYS A 103 11.21 -6.42 12.22
C LYS A 103 10.33 -7.38 13.03
N LEU A 104 9.00 -7.26 12.94
CA LEU A 104 8.06 -8.16 13.60
C LEU A 104 8.18 -9.61 13.13
N MET A 105 8.69 -9.85 11.91
CA MET A 105 8.92 -11.20 11.40
C MET A 105 9.98 -11.96 12.21
N ASP A 106 10.93 -11.24 12.80
CA ASP A 106 11.99 -11.78 13.65
C ASP A 106 11.71 -11.58 15.15
N THR A 107 10.56 -10.99 15.50
CA THR A 107 10.18 -10.74 16.89
C THR A 107 9.33 -11.90 17.39
N SER A 108 9.72 -12.54 18.50
CA SER A 108 8.93 -13.63 19.04
C SER A 108 7.63 -13.11 19.68
N VAL A 109 6.59 -13.96 19.73
CA VAL A 109 5.35 -13.63 20.45
C VAL A 109 5.62 -13.32 21.92
N GLN A 110 6.63 -13.95 22.52
CA GLN A 110 7.02 -13.67 23.90
C GLN A 110 7.61 -12.26 24.03
N ASP A 111 8.51 -11.86 23.13
CA ASP A 111 9.08 -10.51 23.13
C ASP A 111 7.99 -9.44 22.94
N MET A 112 7.01 -9.71 22.06
CA MET A 112 5.85 -8.82 21.87
C MET A 112 5.04 -8.66 23.16
N ARG A 113 4.77 -9.77 23.88
CA ARG A 113 4.05 -9.75 25.16
C ARG A 113 4.82 -8.99 26.22
N ASP A 114 6.12 -9.21 26.32
CA ASP A 114 6.99 -8.56 27.29
C ASP A 114 7.10 -7.04 27.02
N ALA A 115 7.14 -6.64 25.75
CA ALA A 115 7.09 -5.24 25.34
C ALA A 115 5.73 -4.61 25.68
N LEU A 116 4.62 -5.30 25.39
CA LEU A 116 3.28 -4.83 25.68
C LEU A 116 3.05 -4.64 27.18
N ALA A 117 3.51 -5.57 28.01
CA ALA A 117 3.38 -5.49 29.47
C ALA A 117 4.11 -4.29 30.08
N LYS A 118 5.12 -3.76 29.39
CA LYS A 118 5.90 -2.58 29.78
C LYS A 118 5.40 -1.29 29.14
N SER A 119 4.45 -1.37 28.22
CA SER A 119 3.95 -0.23 27.47
C SER A 119 2.70 0.33 28.13
N GLU A 120 2.77 1.56 28.63
CA GLU A 120 1.57 2.35 28.96
C GLU A 120 1.00 2.90 27.65
N LEU A 121 0.13 2.11 27.01
CA LEU A 121 -0.50 2.52 25.76
C LEU A 121 -1.80 3.28 26.07
N ASP A 122 -1.72 4.61 26.14
CA ASP A 122 -2.89 5.46 25.91
C ASP A 122 -3.14 5.52 24.39
N VAL A 123 -3.69 4.43 23.84
CA VAL A 123 -4.06 4.40 22.42
C VAL A 123 -5.39 5.12 22.28
N PRO A 124 -5.47 6.25 21.55
CA PRO A 124 -6.75 6.87 21.30
C PRO A 124 -7.66 5.86 20.58
N GLU A 125 -8.86 5.64 21.11
CA GLU A 125 -9.81 4.73 20.48
C GLU A 125 -10.10 5.20 19.05
N ALA A 126 -10.01 4.28 18.09
CA ALA A 126 -10.44 4.57 16.73
C ALA A 126 -11.94 4.91 16.74
N PRO A 127 -12.38 5.95 16.03
CA PRO A 127 -13.79 6.30 15.97
C PRO A 127 -14.64 5.12 15.49
N ALA A 128 -15.79 4.90 16.13
CA ALA A 128 -16.73 3.82 15.78
C ALA A 128 -17.51 4.04 14.46
N HIS A 129 -17.09 4.98 13.62
CA HIS A 129 -17.67 5.21 12.30
C HIS A 129 -16.62 4.93 11.24
N TRP A 130 -16.97 4.24 10.16
CA TRP A 130 -16.04 4.08 9.04
C TRP A 130 -15.68 5.48 8.49
N GLY A 131 -14.39 5.78 8.37
CA GLY A 131 -13.92 7.03 7.76
C GLY A 131 -14.63 7.28 6.43
N ASP A 132 -15.00 8.53 6.17
CA ASP A 132 -15.97 8.86 5.11
C ASP A 132 -15.49 8.37 3.72
N MET A 133 -16.05 7.24 3.27
CA MET A 133 -15.77 6.59 1.99
C MET A 133 -15.84 7.58 0.82
N ARG A 134 -16.63 8.65 0.95
CA ARG A 134 -16.74 9.71 -0.05
C ARG A 134 -15.41 10.42 -0.29
N HIS A 135 -14.62 10.68 0.75
CA HIS A 135 -13.31 11.31 0.61
C HIS A 135 -12.32 10.37 -0.10
N HIS A 136 -12.32 9.08 0.25
CA HIS A 136 -11.49 8.10 -0.43
C HIS A 136 -11.83 8.00 -1.92
N VAL A 137 -13.12 7.93 -2.25
CA VAL A 137 -13.61 7.92 -3.64
C VAL A 137 -13.26 9.24 -4.35
N PHE A 138 -13.48 10.39 -3.71
CA PHE A 138 -13.25 11.70 -4.30
C PHE A 138 -11.77 11.97 -4.59
N TYR A 139 -10.89 11.83 -3.59
CA TYR A 139 -9.46 12.05 -3.79
C TYR A 139 -8.84 10.99 -4.69
N GLY A 140 -9.31 9.73 -4.59
CA GLY A 140 -8.95 8.67 -5.52
C GLY A 140 -9.31 9.04 -6.96
N ALA A 141 -10.56 9.45 -7.21
CA ALA A 141 -11.01 9.87 -8.53
C ALA A 141 -10.25 11.09 -9.06
N LEU A 142 -10.01 12.10 -8.20
CA LEU A 142 -9.28 13.31 -8.56
C LEU A 142 -7.82 13.00 -8.92
N TYR A 143 -7.14 12.17 -8.15
CA TYR A 143 -5.77 11.71 -8.45
C TYR A 143 -5.73 11.01 -9.81
N HIS A 144 -6.63 10.05 -10.04
CA HIS A 144 -6.68 9.32 -11.30
C HIS A 144 -7.08 10.22 -12.47
N TRP A 145 -7.91 11.24 -12.26
CA TRP A 145 -8.23 12.23 -13.29
C TRP A 145 -6.98 12.98 -13.75
N PHE A 146 -6.09 13.41 -12.84
CA PHE A 146 -4.80 14.00 -13.22
C PHE A 146 -3.91 13.03 -13.99
N VAL A 147 -3.85 11.76 -13.57
CA VAL A 147 -3.07 10.73 -14.28
C VAL A 147 -3.65 10.43 -15.67
N MET A 148 -4.97 10.48 -15.85
CA MET A 148 -5.59 10.22 -17.16
C MET A 148 -5.46 11.41 -18.12
N PHE A 149 -5.69 12.63 -17.65
CA PHE A 149 -5.84 13.80 -18.53
C PHE A 149 -4.63 14.74 -18.54
N ARG A 150 -3.71 14.63 -17.56
CA ARG A 150 -2.59 15.58 -17.40
C ARG A 150 -1.21 14.93 -17.29
N ASN A 151 -1.09 13.63 -17.59
CA ASN A 151 0.18 12.89 -17.46
C ASN A 151 1.12 13.00 -18.67
N GLY A 152 0.89 13.96 -19.58
CA GLY A 152 1.67 14.13 -20.81
C GLY A 152 3.17 14.41 -20.60
N ASP A 153 3.53 14.94 -19.43
CA ASP A 153 4.91 15.19 -19.00
C ASP A 153 5.63 13.93 -18.47
N TYR A 154 4.88 12.85 -18.18
CA TYR A 154 5.36 11.60 -17.56
C TYR A 154 5.16 10.41 -18.51
N ARG A 155 5.70 10.53 -19.74
CA ARG A 155 5.43 9.57 -20.82
C ARG A 155 5.99 8.17 -20.59
N LYS A 156 7.07 8.06 -19.81
CA LYS A 156 7.72 6.78 -19.46
C LYS A 156 7.10 6.10 -18.22
N PHE A 157 6.06 6.68 -17.62
CA PHE A 157 5.38 6.11 -16.47
C PHE A 157 4.72 4.76 -16.83
N LYS A 158 5.17 3.67 -16.19
CA LYS A 158 4.52 2.37 -16.26
C LYS A 158 3.57 2.20 -15.06
N ARG A 159 2.34 1.78 -15.35
CA ARG A 159 1.37 1.40 -14.32
C ARG A 159 1.75 0.04 -13.74
N HIS A 160 1.65 -0.08 -12.43
CA HIS A 160 1.95 -1.32 -11.69
C HIS A 160 0.78 -2.30 -11.62
N ARG A 161 -0.44 -1.87 -12.00
CA ARG A 161 -1.61 -2.76 -12.05
C ARG A 161 -1.58 -3.60 -13.32
N GLU A 162 -1.74 -4.91 -13.16
CA GLU A 162 -1.71 -5.90 -14.23
C GLU A 162 -2.91 -5.81 -15.19
N LEU A 163 -4.08 -5.40 -14.69
CA LEU A 163 -5.32 -5.38 -15.49
C LEU A 163 -5.40 -4.13 -16.39
N PRO A 164 -5.64 -4.32 -17.71
CA PRO A 164 -6.00 -3.22 -18.59
C PRO A 164 -7.30 -2.55 -18.15
N LEU A 165 -7.39 -1.22 -18.30
CA LEU A 165 -8.56 -0.43 -17.90
C LEU A 165 -9.89 -0.96 -18.45
N VAL A 166 -9.89 -1.45 -19.69
CA VAL A 166 -11.08 -2.01 -20.34
C VAL A 166 -11.53 -3.31 -19.67
N ALA A 167 -10.58 -4.17 -19.30
CA ALA A 167 -10.88 -5.41 -18.58
C ALA A 167 -11.43 -5.11 -17.19
N GLU A 168 -10.82 -4.17 -16.46
CA GLU A 168 -11.29 -3.72 -15.15
C GLU A 168 -12.72 -3.15 -15.25
N THR A 169 -12.99 -2.30 -16.25
CA THR A 169 -14.33 -1.73 -16.49
C THR A 169 -15.36 -2.80 -16.82
N ALA A 170 -15.02 -3.78 -17.66
CA ALA A 170 -15.90 -4.89 -18.01
C ALA A 170 -16.21 -5.77 -16.80
N LEU A 171 -15.22 -6.06 -15.94
CA LEU A 171 -15.40 -6.81 -14.70
C LEU A 171 -16.32 -6.09 -13.72
N TYR A 172 -16.13 -4.78 -13.51
CA TYR A 172 -17.02 -4.00 -12.65
C TYR A 172 -18.44 -3.90 -13.21
N THR A 173 -18.58 -3.72 -14.52
CA THR A 173 -19.90 -3.69 -15.20
C THR A 173 -20.60 -5.04 -15.04
N ARG A 174 -19.89 -6.15 -15.27
CA ARG A 174 -20.42 -7.50 -15.06
C ARG A 174 -20.84 -7.71 -13.60
N ARG A 175 -20.02 -7.29 -12.63
CA ARG A 175 -20.34 -7.39 -11.21
C ARG A 175 -21.58 -6.57 -10.84
N LEU A 176 -21.74 -5.37 -11.42
CA LEU A 176 -22.91 -4.52 -11.21
C LEU A 176 -24.19 -5.21 -11.74
N LEU A 177 -24.14 -5.76 -12.95
CA LEU A 177 -25.26 -6.49 -13.55
C LEU A 177 -25.60 -7.78 -12.78
N LEU A 178 -24.60 -8.48 -12.25
CA LEU A 178 -24.78 -9.71 -11.48
C LEU A 178 -25.08 -9.46 -10.00
N MET A 179 -25.05 -8.21 -9.53
CA MET A 179 -25.25 -7.85 -8.12
C MET A 179 -26.50 -8.47 -7.47
N PRO A 180 -27.71 -8.48 -8.09
CA PRO A 180 -28.88 -9.11 -7.48
C PRO A 180 -28.72 -10.63 -7.33
N PHE A 181 -28.11 -11.30 -8.30
CA PHE A 181 -27.85 -12.74 -8.24
C PHE A 181 -26.79 -13.08 -7.19
N ILE A 182 -25.71 -12.28 -7.12
CA ILE A 182 -24.66 -12.40 -6.08
C ILE A 182 -25.26 -12.17 -4.69
N ALA A 183 -26.17 -11.20 -4.54
CA ALA A 183 -26.84 -10.94 -3.28
C ALA A 183 -27.72 -12.12 -2.85
N LEU A 184 -28.50 -12.69 -3.78
CA LEU A 184 -29.34 -13.85 -3.51
C LEU A 184 -28.51 -15.09 -3.12
N ASP A 185 -27.45 -15.38 -3.88
CA ASP A 185 -26.53 -16.47 -3.58
C ASP A 185 -25.89 -16.30 -2.19
N ARG A 186 -25.45 -15.08 -1.86
CA ARG A 186 -24.91 -14.75 -0.54
C ARG A 186 -25.94 -14.99 0.58
N ILE A 187 -27.21 -14.63 0.38
CA ILE A 187 -28.28 -14.85 1.36
C ILE A 187 -28.47 -16.35 1.59
N ILE A 188 -28.59 -17.14 0.53
CA ILE A 188 -28.79 -18.59 0.61
C ILE A 188 -27.59 -19.27 1.27
N SER A 189 -26.37 -18.95 0.83
CA SER A 189 -25.13 -19.49 1.38
C SER A 189 -24.95 -19.14 2.86
N THR A 190 -25.24 -17.90 3.25
CA THR A 190 -25.21 -17.47 4.66
C THR A 190 -26.25 -18.22 5.49
N PHE A 191 -27.47 -18.41 4.96
CA PHE A 191 -28.52 -19.17 5.66
C PHE A 191 -28.11 -20.62 5.89
N ARG A 192 -27.56 -21.28 4.86
CA ARG A 192 -27.05 -22.67 4.94
C ARG A 192 -25.92 -22.81 5.95
N ILE A 193 -25.00 -21.85 5.99
CA ILE A 193 -23.90 -21.85 6.97
C ILE A 193 -24.48 -21.65 8.38
N LYS A 194 -25.38 -20.68 8.61
CA LYS A 194 -25.93 -20.42 9.96
C LYS A 194 -26.72 -21.60 10.54
N HIS A 195 -27.38 -22.40 9.70
CA HIS A 195 -28.25 -23.51 10.14
C HIS A 195 -27.64 -24.90 9.88
N GLY A 196 -26.40 -24.98 9.37
CA GLY A 196 -25.79 -26.24 8.95
C GLY A 196 -25.34 -27.14 10.10
N GLY A 197 -25.15 -26.61 11.32
CA GLY A 197 -24.76 -27.40 12.50
C GLY A 197 -23.38 -28.05 12.41
N HIS A 198 -22.55 -27.67 11.42
CA HIS A 198 -21.22 -28.23 11.21
C HIS A 198 -20.15 -27.36 11.90
N PRO A 199 -19.00 -27.93 12.31
CA PRO A 199 -17.86 -27.13 12.73
C PRO A 199 -17.33 -26.29 11.56
N TYR A 200 -16.91 -25.06 11.84
CA TYR A 200 -16.33 -24.15 10.86
C TYR A 200 -14.86 -23.89 11.18
N HIS A 201 -14.04 -23.85 10.13
CA HIS A 201 -12.69 -23.32 10.18
C HIS A 201 -12.71 -21.92 9.56
N VAL A 202 -12.05 -20.97 10.21
CA VAL A 202 -11.90 -19.60 9.70
C VAL A 202 -10.45 -19.44 9.23
N ALA A 203 -10.29 -19.14 7.95
CA ALA A 203 -9.02 -18.76 7.36
C ALA A 203 -9.08 -17.29 6.92
N LEU A 204 -8.02 -16.55 7.18
CA LEU A 204 -7.86 -15.18 6.70
C LEU A 204 -7.44 -15.25 5.23
N LEU A 205 -8.26 -14.70 4.33
CA LEU A 205 -7.97 -14.64 2.91
C LEU A 205 -7.49 -13.23 2.53
N GLN A 206 -6.47 -13.17 1.68
CA GLN A 206 -6.01 -11.94 1.04
C GLN A 206 -6.53 -11.88 -0.40
N LEU A 207 -6.55 -10.69 -1.00
CA LEU A 207 -6.76 -10.56 -2.45
C LEU A 207 -5.50 -11.06 -3.19
N GLU A 208 -5.69 -11.80 -4.29
CA GLU A 208 -4.59 -12.41 -5.05
C GLU A 208 -3.61 -11.38 -5.67
N HIS A 209 -4.06 -10.15 -5.88
CA HIS A 209 -3.25 -9.04 -6.40
C HIS A 209 -2.68 -8.14 -5.29
N ASP A 210 -2.88 -8.50 -4.03
CA ASP A 210 -2.35 -7.75 -2.89
C ASP A 210 -0.84 -8.00 -2.79
N SER A 211 -0.06 -6.93 -2.62
CA SER A 211 1.41 -7.03 -2.56
C SER A 211 1.89 -7.88 -1.38
N SER A 212 1.15 -7.93 -0.27
CA SER A 212 1.52 -8.79 0.85
C SER A 212 1.37 -10.27 0.50
N PHE A 213 0.40 -10.64 -0.34
CA PHE A 213 0.26 -12.02 -0.79
C PHE A 213 1.34 -12.36 -1.84
N GLN A 214 1.51 -11.50 -2.83
CA GLN A 214 2.45 -11.76 -3.94
C GLN A 214 3.93 -11.75 -3.51
N MET A 215 4.30 -10.89 -2.56
CA MET A 215 5.71 -10.68 -2.20
C MET A 215 6.13 -11.37 -0.91
N HIS A 216 5.20 -11.66 -0.01
CA HIS A 216 5.51 -12.20 1.32
C HIS A 216 4.85 -13.55 1.61
N SER A 217 4.30 -14.20 0.58
CA SER A 217 3.81 -15.56 0.68
C SER A 217 4.50 -16.47 -0.35
N PRO A 218 4.58 -17.78 -0.10
CA PRO A 218 5.09 -18.73 -1.09
C PRO A 218 4.06 -19.04 -2.19
N PHE A 219 2.86 -18.46 -2.12
CA PHE A 219 1.75 -18.75 -3.02
C PHE A 219 1.65 -17.71 -4.12
N THR A 220 1.41 -18.18 -5.34
CA THR A 220 1.17 -17.29 -6.49
C THR A 220 -0.33 -17.06 -6.71
N ARG A 221 -1.16 -18.02 -6.28
CA ARG A 221 -2.62 -17.99 -6.44
C ARG A 221 -3.31 -18.38 -5.15
N MET A 222 -4.45 -17.74 -4.84
CA MET A 222 -5.21 -18.07 -3.63
C MET A 222 -5.69 -19.52 -3.59
N GLU A 223 -5.88 -20.15 -4.75
CA GLU A 223 -6.21 -21.58 -4.88
C GLU A 223 -5.15 -22.47 -4.21
N GLU A 224 -3.86 -22.10 -4.30
CA GLU A 224 -2.76 -22.87 -3.72
C GLU A 224 -2.78 -22.78 -2.19
N PHE A 225 -3.05 -21.60 -1.64
CA PHE A 225 -3.23 -21.42 -0.19
C PHE A 225 -4.43 -22.23 0.31
N LEU A 226 -5.56 -22.16 -0.40
CA LEU A 226 -6.77 -22.91 -0.04
C LEU A 226 -6.52 -24.42 -0.02
N ALA A 227 -5.74 -24.96 -0.96
CA ALA A 227 -5.39 -26.37 -1.00
C ALA A 227 -4.50 -26.83 0.17
N VAL A 228 -3.81 -25.92 0.86
CA VAL A 228 -3.00 -26.24 2.05
C VAL A 228 -3.82 -26.26 3.32
N VAL A 229 -4.88 -25.44 3.40
CA VAL A 229 -5.69 -25.27 4.62
C VAL A 229 -7.01 -26.05 4.64
N ILE A 230 -7.37 -26.69 3.51
CA ILE A 230 -8.54 -27.57 3.35
C ILE A 230 -8.05 -29.01 3.24
#